data_AF-A0A3B9T1X0-F1
#
_entry.id   AF-A0A3B9T1X0-F1
#
_cell.length_a   1.000
_cell.length_b   1.000
_cell.length_c   1.000
_cell.angle_alpha   90.00
_cell.angle_beta   90.00
_cell.angle_gamma   90.00
#
_symmetry.space_group_name_H-M   'P 1'
#
loop_
_entity.id
_entity.type
_entity.pdbx_description
1 polymer ?
#
loop_
_entity_poly.entity_id
_entity_poly.type
_entity_poly.pdbx_seq_one_letter_code
_entity_poly.pdbx_strand_id
1 'polypeptide(L)'
;MDWGEVGAANASFRNTWDESGIVAALHAGTNNYKYHGHYDLGSFYLESNGARFFTDLGNENYELDNRQYSYRIRAEGHNTLVINPSQELDQQEGAECLITGFSGGNEAFAITDLTAAYEPSGAESVVRGLKMIKEKECVIIQDEISLNAPGEIYWFAHTKGQIALANDGRSAVVTVGSEKQWVGIISDGGKFTVMNAELLPTSRAVSNQKDNSEYRKLAIHLTNTKNTTISIACIPLKQGESQPAWTPAVTPISEWTTQAIKGDVNADGAFNITDAVLLQKWLLTDPDTELADWRAGDSDGNGKLNAIDLSLMKKDLLRRKSK
;
A
#
# COMPACT_ATOMS: atom_id res chain seq x y z
N MET A 1 -7.60 13.55 -0.38
CA MET A 1 -7.02 13.78 -1.72
C MET A 1 -6.00 12.69 -1.91
N ASP A 2 -6.26 11.79 -2.84
CA ASP A 2 -5.38 10.68 -3.16
C ASP A 2 -4.64 11.04 -4.44
N TRP A 3 -3.38 10.63 -4.56
CA TRP A 3 -2.55 10.93 -5.71
C TRP A 3 -1.98 9.64 -6.28
N GLY A 4 -2.06 9.49 -7.58
CA GLY A 4 -1.62 8.30 -8.31
C GLY A 4 -2.56 8.04 -9.47
N GLU A 5 -2.11 7.19 -10.37
CA GLU A 5 -2.87 6.73 -11.54
C GLU A 5 -2.22 5.44 -12.06
N VAL A 6 -2.95 4.71 -12.90
CA VAL A 6 -2.36 3.57 -13.61
C VAL A 6 -1.23 4.08 -14.53
N GLY A 7 -0.08 3.42 -14.50
CA GLY A 7 1.14 3.84 -15.20
C GLY A 7 2.03 4.80 -14.39
N ALA A 8 1.61 5.25 -13.20
CA ALA A 8 2.45 6.08 -12.35
C ALA A 8 3.58 5.26 -11.68
N ALA A 9 4.64 5.96 -11.27
CA ALA A 9 5.76 5.40 -10.51
C ALA A 9 5.55 5.47 -8.99
N ASN A 10 4.44 6.02 -8.51
CA ASN A 10 4.09 6.01 -7.10
C ASN A 10 2.61 6.32 -6.90
N ALA A 11 2.11 6.07 -5.70
CA ALA A 11 0.80 6.50 -5.25
C ALA A 11 0.87 6.92 -3.78
N SER A 12 0.03 7.86 -3.39
CA SER A 12 -0.10 8.30 -2.00
C SER A 12 -1.55 8.54 -1.61
N PHE A 13 -1.85 8.27 -0.35
CA PHE A 13 -3.18 8.30 0.22
C PHE A 13 -3.16 9.06 1.53
N ARG A 14 -4.25 9.80 1.77
CA ARG A 14 -4.48 10.44 3.07
C ARG A 14 -5.96 10.45 3.44
N ASN A 15 -6.26 10.26 4.72
CA ASN A 15 -7.63 10.33 5.22
C ASN A 15 -8.08 11.78 5.54
N THR A 16 -7.22 12.62 6.11
CA THR A 16 -7.48 14.04 6.40
C THR A 16 -6.23 14.91 6.20
N TRP A 17 -6.43 16.23 6.18
CA TRP A 17 -5.38 17.24 6.18
C TRP A 17 -4.91 17.63 7.59
N ASP A 18 -5.64 17.22 8.62
CA ASP A 18 -5.29 17.47 10.02
C ASP A 18 -4.04 16.69 10.43
N GLU A 19 -3.39 17.15 11.50
CA GLU A 19 -2.19 16.51 12.08
C GLU A 19 -2.44 15.07 12.54
N SER A 20 -3.70 14.75 12.89
CA SER A 20 -4.15 13.38 13.21
C SER A 20 -4.29 12.47 11.99
N GLY A 21 -4.03 12.98 10.78
CA GLY A 21 -4.22 12.23 9.55
C GLY A 21 -3.23 11.07 9.39
N ILE A 22 -3.70 10.04 8.69
CA ILE A 22 -2.89 8.96 8.16
C ILE A 22 -2.39 9.38 6.78
N VAL A 23 -1.10 9.17 6.53
CA VAL A 23 -0.48 9.28 5.21
C VAL A 23 0.20 7.95 4.89
N ALA A 24 -0.12 7.37 3.75
CA ALA A 24 0.53 6.17 3.25
C ALA A 24 0.95 6.36 1.80
N ALA A 25 2.09 5.81 1.42
CA ALA A 25 2.58 5.87 0.04
C ALA A 25 3.17 4.53 -0.40
N LEU A 26 3.03 4.25 -1.68
CA LEU A 26 3.58 3.08 -2.36
C LEU A 26 4.52 3.56 -3.46
N HIS A 27 5.76 3.07 -3.42
CA HIS A 27 6.78 3.33 -4.43
C HIS A 27 6.77 2.22 -5.51
N ALA A 28 6.87 2.66 -6.75
CA ALA A 28 6.95 1.88 -7.96
C ALA A 28 7.95 2.60 -8.91
N GLY A 29 7.90 2.39 -10.21
CA GLY A 29 8.81 3.02 -11.18
C GLY A 29 9.93 2.09 -11.62
N THR A 30 11.16 2.57 -11.60
CA THR A 30 12.31 1.86 -12.17
C THR A 30 13.42 1.68 -11.15
N ASN A 31 13.96 0.47 -11.04
CA ASN A 31 15.18 0.20 -10.29
C ASN A 31 16.40 0.75 -11.02
N ASN A 32 17.01 1.78 -10.44
CA ASN A 32 18.24 2.36 -10.99
C ASN A 32 19.07 3.03 -9.90
N TYR A 33 20.08 2.32 -9.40
CA TYR A 33 20.89 2.82 -8.29
C TYR A 33 21.79 4.02 -8.65
N LYS A 34 22.01 4.27 -9.95
CA LYS A 34 23.01 5.21 -10.47
C LYS A 34 22.54 6.66 -10.48
N TYR A 35 21.22 6.90 -10.55
CA TYR A 35 20.64 8.25 -10.62
C TYR A 35 19.76 8.57 -9.41
N HIS A 36 20.30 8.32 -8.21
CA HIS A 36 19.64 8.54 -6.92
C HIS A 36 18.45 7.59 -6.61
N GLY A 37 18.17 6.59 -7.44
CA GLY A 37 17.26 5.50 -7.11
C GLY A 37 17.94 4.42 -6.28
N HIS A 38 17.15 3.49 -5.72
CA HIS A 38 17.60 2.30 -5.00
C HIS A 38 16.96 1.04 -5.64
N TYR A 39 17.07 -0.13 -4.99
CA TYR A 39 16.37 -1.38 -5.31
C TYR A 39 15.14 -1.55 -4.43
N ASP A 40 14.19 -0.64 -4.56
CA ASP A 40 13.11 -0.42 -3.59
C ASP A 40 11.72 -0.45 -4.20
N LEU A 41 11.55 -1.11 -5.36
CA LEU A 41 10.23 -1.30 -5.94
C LEU A 41 9.30 -2.01 -4.96
N GLY A 42 8.10 -1.46 -4.82
CA GLY A 42 7.11 -1.90 -3.85
C GLY A 42 7.30 -1.30 -2.44
N SER A 43 8.36 -0.54 -2.16
CA SER A 43 8.55 0.06 -0.83
C SER A 43 7.34 0.90 -0.43
N PHE A 44 6.99 0.86 0.85
CA PHE A 44 5.89 1.64 1.39
C PHE A 44 6.31 2.50 2.57
N TYR A 45 5.47 3.50 2.81
CA TYR A 45 5.63 4.48 3.87
C TYR A 45 4.33 4.62 4.64
N LEU A 46 4.43 4.84 5.96
CA LEU A 46 3.25 5.07 6.80
C LEU A 46 3.52 6.08 7.93
N GLU A 47 2.67 7.10 7.97
CA GLU A 47 2.54 8.08 9.03
C GLU A 47 1.11 8.12 9.56
N SER A 48 0.95 8.39 10.85
CA SER A 48 -0.33 8.72 11.48
C SER A 48 -0.11 9.53 12.75
N ASN A 49 -1.02 10.45 13.08
CA ASN A 49 -0.91 11.34 14.25
C ASN A 49 0.42 12.11 14.32
N GLY A 50 0.92 12.57 13.16
CA GLY A 50 2.21 13.26 13.06
C GLY A 50 3.45 12.37 13.33
N ALA A 51 3.27 11.08 13.59
CA ALA A 51 4.36 10.14 13.83
C ALA A 51 4.63 9.23 12.62
N ARG A 52 5.91 9.07 12.27
CA ARG A 52 6.37 8.19 11.18
C ARG A 52 6.67 6.80 11.69
N PHE A 53 5.75 5.88 11.40
CA PHE A 53 5.84 4.49 11.85
C PHE A 53 6.72 3.64 10.95
N PHE A 54 6.58 3.75 9.63
CA PHE A 54 7.40 3.02 8.68
C PHE A 54 8.08 3.95 7.69
N THR A 55 9.40 3.80 7.54
CA THR A 55 10.25 4.71 6.77
C THR A 55 11.38 3.97 6.08
N ASP A 56 11.82 4.48 4.94
CA ASP A 56 13.13 4.14 4.39
C ASP A 56 14.24 4.88 5.15
N LEU A 57 15.46 4.34 5.07
CA LEU A 57 16.61 4.75 5.89
C LEU A 57 17.35 5.99 5.34
N GLY A 58 16.95 6.45 4.16
CA GLY A 58 17.56 7.58 3.45
C GLY A 58 18.81 7.20 2.67
N ASN A 59 19.64 8.19 2.35
CA ASN A 59 20.77 8.02 1.45
C ASN A 59 21.92 7.20 2.04
N GLU A 60 22.68 6.57 1.15
CA GLU A 60 23.99 5.97 1.43
C GLU A 60 25.14 6.90 0.98
N ASN A 61 26.35 6.66 1.49
CA ASN A 61 27.58 7.27 1.00
C ASN A 61 27.81 6.92 -0.49
N TYR A 62 27.97 7.96 -1.32
CA TYR A 62 28.15 7.82 -2.77
C TYR A 62 29.51 7.25 -3.16
N GLU A 63 30.52 7.41 -2.29
CA GLU A 63 31.90 6.99 -2.55
C GLU A 63 32.16 5.51 -2.17
N LEU A 64 31.12 4.73 -1.86
CA LEU A 64 31.29 3.32 -1.51
C LEU A 64 31.61 2.48 -2.74
N ASP A 65 32.70 1.72 -2.66
CA ASP A 65 32.94 0.60 -3.56
C ASP A 65 31.78 -0.39 -3.47
N ASN A 66 31.28 -0.83 -4.62
CA ASN A 66 30.16 -1.75 -4.69
C ASN A 66 28.89 -1.23 -3.98
N ARG A 67 28.65 0.10 -3.98
CA ARG A 67 27.48 0.77 -3.36
C ARG A 67 26.14 0.10 -3.66
N GLN A 68 25.95 -0.46 -4.85
CA GLN A 68 24.73 -1.19 -5.22
C GLN A 68 24.40 -2.37 -4.29
N TYR A 69 25.42 -2.94 -3.62
CA TYR A 69 25.25 -4.02 -2.65
C TYR A 69 25.17 -3.55 -1.20
N SER A 70 25.18 -2.24 -0.96
CA SER A 70 25.00 -1.71 0.40
C SER A 70 23.56 -1.85 0.87
N TYR A 71 23.39 -2.02 2.18
CA TYR A 71 22.12 -2.28 2.85
C TYR A 71 21.04 -1.25 2.47
N ARG A 72 21.38 0.04 2.50
CA ARG A 72 20.43 1.13 2.19
C ARG A 72 20.02 1.22 0.72
N ILE A 73 20.74 0.53 -0.18
CA ILE A 73 20.45 0.52 -1.62
C ILE A 73 19.71 -0.76 -2.01
N ARG A 74 19.99 -1.86 -1.32
CA ARG A 74 19.36 -3.16 -1.51
C ARG A 74 17.95 -3.22 -0.93
N ALA A 75 17.08 -4.06 -1.50
CA ALA A 75 15.70 -4.23 -1.07
C ALA A 75 15.59 -4.65 0.41
N GLU A 76 16.58 -5.38 0.94
CA GLU A 76 16.63 -5.76 2.36
C GLU A 76 16.68 -4.58 3.36
N GLY A 77 17.08 -3.39 2.89
CA GLY A 77 17.06 -2.13 3.64
C GLY A 77 15.84 -1.25 3.36
N HIS A 78 14.84 -1.77 2.66
CA HIS A 78 13.60 -1.08 2.30
C HIS A 78 12.36 -1.78 2.86
N ASN A 79 11.21 -1.11 2.79
CA ASN A 79 9.93 -1.65 3.24
C ASN A 79 9.28 -2.53 2.17
N THR A 80 10.01 -3.54 1.72
CA THR A 80 9.62 -4.40 0.59
C THR A 80 9.95 -5.87 0.83
N LEU A 81 9.78 -6.69 -0.20
CA LEU A 81 10.06 -8.12 -0.17
C LEU A 81 11.54 -8.41 -0.48
N VAL A 82 12.05 -9.52 0.06
CA VAL A 82 13.27 -10.17 -0.44
C VAL A 82 12.94 -11.64 -0.68
N ILE A 83 13.16 -12.12 -1.90
CA ILE A 83 12.83 -13.48 -2.32
C ILE A 83 14.14 -14.20 -2.66
N ASN A 84 14.32 -15.41 -2.12
CA ASN A 84 15.49 -16.27 -2.32
C ASN A 84 16.82 -15.49 -2.21
N PRO A 85 17.11 -14.88 -1.03
CA PRO A 85 18.22 -13.94 -0.88
C PRO A 85 19.57 -14.59 -1.20
N SER A 86 20.42 -13.86 -1.92
CA SER A 86 21.75 -14.30 -2.31
C SER A 86 22.77 -13.16 -2.23
N GLN A 87 24.00 -13.41 -2.67
CA GLN A 87 25.02 -12.36 -2.77
C GLN A 87 24.73 -11.35 -3.90
N GLU A 88 23.89 -11.72 -4.87
CA GLU A 88 23.44 -10.84 -5.94
C GLU A 88 22.41 -9.81 -5.44
N LEU A 89 21.93 -8.94 -6.34
CA LEU A 89 20.92 -7.93 -6.03
C LEU A 89 19.57 -8.60 -5.69
N ASP A 90 18.85 -8.05 -4.71
CA ASP A 90 17.55 -8.58 -4.26
C ASP A 90 16.42 -8.32 -5.27
N GLN A 91 16.59 -7.28 -6.09
CA GLN A 91 15.72 -6.94 -7.21
C GLN A 91 16.56 -6.67 -8.46
N GLN A 92 15.98 -6.92 -9.62
CA GLN A 92 16.61 -6.72 -10.92
C GLN A 92 16.92 -5.24 -11.20
N GLU A 93 18.19 -4.94 -11.52
CA GLU A 93 18.59 -3.64 -12.06
C GLU A 93 17.89 -3.37 -13.39
N GLY A 94 17.31 -2.17 -13.54
CA GLY A 94 16.58 -1.77 -14.73
C GLY A 94 15.16 -2.31 -14.82
N ALA A 95 14.68 -3.09 -13.85
CA ALA A 95 13.27 -3.48 -13.80
C ALA A 95 12.38 -2.24 -13.70
N GLU A 96 11.27 -2.26 -14.42
CA GLU A 96 10.22 -1.24 -14.35
C GLU A 96 8.91 -1.91 -13.90
N CYS A 97 8.36 -1.41 -12.81
CA CYS A 97 7.09 -1.87 -12.24
C CYS A 97 6.25 -0.64 -11.95
N LEU A 98 5.17 -0.42 -12.69
CA LEU A 98 4.30 0.75 -12.54
C LEU A 98 3.03 0.38 -11.78
N ILE A 99 2.30 1.39 -11.31
CA ILE A 99 0.97 1.19 -10.75
C ILE A 99 0.06 0.56 -11.82
N THR A 100 -0.49 -0.62 -11.54
CA THR A 100 -1.37 -1.39 -12.44
C THR A 100 -2.85 -1.26 -12.07
N GLY A 101 -3.15 -0.76 -10.87
CA GLY A 101 -4.51 -0.43 -10.43
C GLY A 101 -4.50 0.71 -9.44
N PHE A 102 -5.46 1.64 -9.54
CA PHE A 102 -5.58 2.78 -8.64
C PHE A 102 -7.04 3.15 -8.40
N SER A 103 -7.37 3.50 -7.16
CA SER A 103 -8.65 4.08 -6.77
C SER A 103 -8.46 5.09 -5.65
N GLY A 104 -9.13 6.23 -5.76
CA GLY A 104 -9.34 7.17 -4.66
C GLY A 104 -10.64 6.89 -3.89
N GLY A 105 -11.00 7.80 -2.99
CA GLY A 105 -12.29 7.76 -2.29
C GLY A 105 -12.19 7.25 -0.85
N ASN A 106 -13.27 6.75 -0.26
CA ASN A 106 -13.29 6.28 1.14
C ASN A 106 -12.48 4.99 1.33
N GLU A 107 -12.58 4.09 0.35
CA GLU A 107 -11.69 2.93 0.19
C GLU A 107 -10.78 3.22 -1.00
N ALA A 108 -9.59 3.73 -0.71
CA ALA A 108 -8.59 4.06 -1.73
C ALA A 108 -7.52 2.97 -1.80
N PHE A 109 -6.96 2.69 -2.96
CA PHE A 109 -5.89 1.71 -3.10
C PHE A 109 -5.00 1.98 -4.31
N ALA A 110 -3.79 1.44 -4.26
CA ALA A 110 -2.89 1.28 -5.40
C ALA A 110 -2.38 -0.16 -5.44
N ILE A 111 -2.20 -0.66 -6.65
CA ILE A 111 -1.70 -2.01 -6.96
C ILE A 111 -0.52 -1.86 -7.89
N THR A 112 0.52 -2.66 -7.69
CA THR A 112 1.67 -2.76 -8.57
C THR A 112 2.03 -4.22 -8.79
N ASP A 113 2.40 -4.56 -10.02
CA ASP A 113 2.99 -5.85 -10.37
C ASP A 113 4.51 -5.72 -10.29
N LEU A 114 5.10 -6.37 -9.28
CA LEU A 114 6.53 -6.37 -8.98
C LEU A 114 7.26 -7.55 -9.62
N THR A 115 6.59 -8.37 -10.45
CA THR A 115 7.14 -9.64 -10.95
C THR A 115 8.48 -9.44 -11.66
N ALA A 116 8.59 -8.42 -12.51
CA ALA A 116 9.83 -8.12 -13.23
C ALA A 116 11.02 -7.79 -12.29
N ALA A 117 10.76 -7.23 -11.12
CA ALA A 117 11.80 -6.95 -10.13
C ALA A 117 12.33 -8.24 -9.48
N TYR A 118 11.50 -9.28 -9.35
CA TYR A 118 11.83 -10.51 -8.63
C TYR A 118 11.97 -11.76 -9.51
N GLU A 119 11.79 -11.65 -10.83
CA GLU A 119 11.96 -12.75 -11.78
C GLU A 119 13.34 -13.46 -11.64
N PRO A 120 14.49 -12.75 -11.52
CA PRO A 120 15.78 -13.42 -11.32
C PRO A 120 15.88 -14.19 -10.01
N SER A 121 15.08 -13.81 -9.02
CA SER A 121 14.97 -14.47 -7.72
C SER A 121 13.98 -15.64 -7.74
N GLY A 122 13.47 -16.02 -8.92
CA GLY A 122 12.62 -17.19 -9.11
C GLY A 122 11.13 -16.94 -8.88
N ALA A 123 10.68 -15.69 -8.87
CA ALA A 123 9.25 -15.38 -8.82
C ALA A 123 8.53 -15.70 -10.14
N GLU A 124 7.34 -16.27 -10.04
CA GLU A 124 6.38 -16.44 -11.14
C GLU A 124 5.40 -15.25 -11.19
N SER A 125 4.98 -14.77 -10.01
CA SER A 125 4.16 -13.55 -9.88
C SER A 125 4.38 -12.92 -8.50
N VAL A 126 4.50 -11.59 -8.47
CA VAL A 126 4.55 -10.79 -7.23
C VAL A 126 3.66 -9.57 -7.40
N VAL A 127 2.49 -9.57 -6.76
CA VAL A 127 1.57 -8.42 -6.80
C VAL A 127 1.49 -7.81 -5.41
N ARG A 128 1.74 -6.50 -5.32
CA ARG A 128 1.60 -5.72 -4.08
C ARG A 128 0.45 -4.74 -4.20
N GLY A 129 -0.38 -4.70 -3.17
CA GLY A 129 -1.43 -3.72 -2.99
C GLY A 129 -1.22 -2.91 -1.70
N LEU A 130 -1.45 -1.61 -1.77
CA LEU A 130 -1.62 -0.74 -0.60
C LEU A 130 -3.03 -0.15 -0.63
N LYS A 131 -3.84 -0.46 0.38
CA LYS A 131 -5.24 0.00 0.51
C LYS A 131 -5.43 0.81 1.79
N MET A 132 -6.18 1.90 1.72
CA MET A 132 -6.59 2.71 2.87
C MET A 132 -8.12 2.70 2.99
N ILE A 133 -8.62 2.27 4.14
CA ILE A 133 -10.03 2.38 4.53
C ILE A 133 -10.15 3.57 5.47
N LYS A 134 -10.47 4.74 4.91
CA LYS A 134 -10.32 6.04 5.59
C LYS A 134 -11.18 6.17 6.84
N GLU A 135 -12.45 5.80 6.74
CA GLU A 135 -13.39 5.80 7.87
C GLU A 135 -13.00 4.84 9.00
N LYS A 136 -12.18 3.82 8.72
CA LYS A 136 -11.70 2.86 9.71
C LYS A 136 -10.28 3.15 10.19
N GLU A 137 -9.66 4.21 9.68
CA GLU A 137 -8.27 4.57 10.00
C GLU A 137 -7.32 3.38 9.81
N CYS A 138 -7.51 2.64 8.72
CA CYS A 138 -6.79 1.39 8.46
C CYS A 138 -6.04 1.45 7.14
N VAL A 139 -4.77 1.07 7.16
CA VAL A 139 -3.95 0.83 5.97
C VAL A 139 -3.64 -0.65 5.89
N ILE A 140 -3.85 -1.25 4.72
CA ILE A 140 -3.57 -2.64 4.41
C ILE A 140 -2.43 -2.68 3.40
N ILE A 141 -1.38 -3.43 3.71
CA ILE A 141 -0.33 -3.81 2.76
C ILE A 141 -0.51 -5.30 2.49
N GLN A 142 -0.79 -5.65 1.23
CA GLN A 142 -1.00 -7.03 0.82
C GLN A 142 -0.05 -7.41 -0.30
N ASP A 143 0.59 -8.56 -0.15
CA ASP A 143 1.43 -9.19 -1.15
C ASP A 143 0.84 -10.55 -1.51
N GLU A 144 0.63 -10.78 -2.81
CA GLU A 144 0.25 -12.06 -3.38
C GLU A 144 1.42 -12.58 -4.22
N ILE A 145 2.01 -13.69 -3.77
CA ILE A 145 3.31 -14.15 -4.25
C ILE A 145 3.18 -15.60 -4.72
N SER A 146 3.66 -15.85 -5.94
CA SER A 146 3.85 -17.18 -6.50
C SER A 146 5.29 -17.32 -6.99
N LEU A 147 5.95 -18.41 -6.61
CA LEU A 147 7.32 -18.74 -7.01
C LEU A 147 7.33 -19.95 -7.95
N ASN A 148 8.31 -20.00 -8.85
CA ASN A 148 8.49 -21.13 -9.78
C ASN A 148 8.74 -22.47 -9.04
N ALA A 149 9.40 -22.40 -7.88
CA ALA A 149 9.62 -23.52 -6.96
C ALA A 149 9.51 -23.03 -5.51
N PRO A 150 9.22 -23.92 -4.52
CA PRO A 150 9.22 -23.55 -3.11
C PRO A 150 10.54 -22.88 -2.70
N GLY A 151 10.44 -21.70 -2.08
CA GLY A 151 11.59 -20.86 -1.75
C GLY A 151 11.47 -20.15 -0.40
N GLU A 152 12.33 -19.16 -0.23
CA GLU A 152 12.45 -18.30 0.96
C GLU A 152 11.92 -16.90 0.64
N ILE A 153 11.06 -16.35 1.50
CA ILE A 153 10.45 -15.03 1.34
C ILE A 153 10.59 -14.26 2.64
N TYR A 154 11.14 -13.05 2.56
CA TYR A 154 11.10 -12.05 3.62
C TYR A 154 10.16 -10.91 3.23
N TRP A 155 9.44 -10.40 4.23
CA TRP A 155 8.73 -9.14 4.19
C TRP A 155 9.31 -8.22 5.26
N PHE A 156 9.67 -6.99 4.93
CA PHE A 156 10.28 -6.05 5.87
C PHE A 156 9.49 -4.75 6.01
N ALA A 157 9.50 -4.21 7.23
CA ALA A 157 9.05 -2.85 7.53
C ALA A 157 9.94 -2.22 8.61
N HIS A 158 10.68 -1.18 8.23
CA HIS A 158 11.67 -0.48 9.02
C HIS A 158 11.06 0.67 9.81
N THR A 159 11.50 0.81 11.07
CA THR A 159 11.02 1.82 11.98
C THR A 159 12.13 2.30 12.92
N LYS A 160 12.03 3.56 13.36
CA LYS A 160 12.78 4.07 14.53
C LYS A 160 12.01 3.84 15.84
N GLY A 161 10.77 3.38 15.75
CA GLY A 161 9.91 3.11 16.89
C GLY A 161 10.31 1.87 17.67
N GLN A 162 9.85 1.81 18.91
CA GLN A 162 9.96 0.61 19.73
C GLN A 162 8.90 -0.40 19.29
N ILE A 163 9.29 -1.67 19.12
CA ILE A 163 8.39 -2.74 18.68
C ILE A 163 8.12 -3.66 19.87
N ALA A 164 6.84 -3.85 20.19
CA ALA A 164 6.37 -4.86 21.14
C ALA A 164 5.56 -5.92 20.39
N LEU A 165 6.07 -7.15 20.31
CA LEU A 165 5.35 -8.28 19.69
C LEU A 165 4.29 -8.85 20.63
N ALA A 166 3.16 -9.26 20.07
CA ALA A 166 2.22 -10.14 20.75
C ALA A 166 2.81 -11.55 20.92
N ASN A 167 2.38 -12.28 21.94
CA ASN A 167 2.91 -13.61 22.28
C ASN A 167 2.74 -14.65 21.16
N ASP A 168 1.70 -14.52 20.34
CA ASP A 168 1.43 -15.40 19.20
C ASP A 168 2.27 -15.05 17.96
N GLY A 169 2.93 -13.89 17.95
CA GLY A 169 3.65 -13.33 16.81
C GLY A 169 2.76 -12.84 15.68
N ARG A 170 1.44 -12.70 15.91
CA ARG A 170 0.46 -12.32 14.87
C ARG A 170 0.23 -10.82 14.80
N SER A 171 0.66 -10.08 15.81
CA SER A 171 0.64 -8.63 15.80
C SER A 171 1.82 -8.04 16.55
N ALA A 172 2.02 -6.75 16.32
CA ALA A 172 2.97 -5.92 17.02
C ALA A 172 2.34 -4.55 17.31
N VAL A 173 2.79 -3.91 18.38
CA VAL A 173 2.57 -2.49 18.60
C VAL A 173 3.90 -1.77 18.36
N VAL A 174 3.91 -0.86 17.40
CA VAL A 174 5.03 0.04 17.12
C VAL A 174 4.75 1.36 17.83
N THR A 175 5.69 1.85 18.64
CA THR A 175 5.57 3.10 19.40
C THR A 175 6.60 4.11 18.93
N VAL A 176 6.16 5.30 18.50
CA VAL A 176 7.01 6.42 18.06
C VAL A 176 6.61 7.65 18.86
N GLY A 177 7.49 8.12 19.76
CA GLY A 177 7.11 9.16 20.71
C GLY A 177 5.99 8.71 21.64
N SER A 178 4.88 9.45 21.68
CA SER A 178 3.65 9.07 22.40
C SER A 178 2.70 8.20 21.58
N GLU A 179 2.88 8.17 20.26
CA GLU A 179 1.93 7.57 19.33
C GLU A 179 2.17 6.07 19.16
N LYS A 180 1.07 5.33 18.96
CA LYS A 180 1.09 3.87 18.86
C LYS A 180 0.33 3.41 17.61
N GLN A 181 0.96 2.50 16.89
CA GLN A 181 0.38 1.82 15.73
C GLN A 181 0.29 0.33 16.04
N TRP A 182 -0.90 -0.23 15.93
CA TRP A 182 -1.07 -1.68 15.87
C TRP A 182 -0.83 -2.16 14.44
N VAL A 183 -0.09 -3.25 14.32
CA VAL A 183 0.30 -3.87 13.06
C VAL A 183 0.01 -5.36 13.19
N GLY A 184 -0.87 -5.91 12.35
CA GLY A 184 -1.29 -7.31 12.47
C GLY A 184 -1.31 -8.05 11.15
N ILE A 185 -0.92 -9.32 11.19
CA ILE A 185 -1.03 -10.25 10.08
C ILE A 185 -2.48 -10.75 10.03
N ILE A 186 -3.19 -10.38 8.96
CA ILE A 186 -4.60 -10.73 8.75
C ILE A 186 -4.78 -11.93 7.79
N SER A 187 -3.73 -12.37 7.08
CA SER A 187 -3.73 -13.61 6.29
C SER A 187 -3.31 -14.84 7.10
N ASP A 188 -3.65 -16.06 6.68
CA ASP A 188 -3.50 -17.28 7.50
C ASP A 188 -2.05 -17.76 7.80
N GLY A 189 -1.01 -17.09 7.26
CA GLY A 189 0.40 -17.53 7.34
C GLY A 189 1.35 -16.53 7.99
N GLY A 190 2.49 -17.02 8.48
CA GLY A 190 3.61 -16.21 8.98
C GLY A 190 3.49 -15.72 10.44
N LYS A 191 4.60 -15.23 10.95
CA LYS A 191 4.72 -14.56 12.26
C LYS A 191 5.69 -13.40 12.15
N PHE A 192 5.44 -12.35 12.90
CA PHE A 192 6.38 -11.27 13.08
C PHE A 192 7.57 -11.71 13.92
N THR A 193 8.74 -11.29 13.47
CA THR A 193 9.97 -11.22 14.24
C THR A 193 10.48 -9.78 14.22
N VAL A 194 11.34 -9.44 15.18
CA VAL A 194 12.06 -8.17 15.18
C VAL A 194 13.50 -8.45 14.80
N MET A 195 14.00 -7.73 13.80
CA MET A 195 15.38 -7.83 13.34
C MET A 195 16.07 -6.46 13.46
N ASN A 196 17.40 -6.49 13.60
CA ASN A 196 18.21 -5.30 13.38
C ASN A 196 18.13 -4.88 11.90
N ALA A 197 18.35 -3.58 11.63
CA ALA A 197 18.53 -3.08 10.27
C ALA A 197 19.94 -3.41 9.75
N GLU A 198 20.22 -4.70 9.62
CA GLU A 198 21.50 -5.30 9.26
C GLU A 198 21.32 -6.28 8.09
N LEU A 199 22.42 -6.55 7.40
CA LEU A 199 22.49 -7.47 6.27
C LEU A 199 21.96 -8.87 6.63
N LEU A 200 21.20 -9.48 5.73
CA LEU A 200 20.89 -10.90 5.79
C LEU A 200 22.18 -11.72 5.71
N PRO A 201 22.21 -12.94 6.30
CA PRO A 201 23.41 -13.77 6.30
C PRO A 201 23.96 -14.12 4.91
N THR A 202 23.10 -14.13 3.88
CA THR A 202 23.46 -14.44 2.49
C THR A 202 23.90 -13.21 1.70
N SER A 203 23.63 -12.00 2.20
CA SER A 203 23.92 -10.75 1.51
C SER A 203 25.42 -10.47 1.43
N ARG A 204 25.83 -9.83 0.34
CA ARG A 204 27.21 -9.39 0.14
C ARG A 204 27.55 -8.24 1.09
N ALA A 205 28.59 -8.43 1.91
CA ALA A 205 29.08 -7.37 2.78
C ALA A 205 29.78 -6.25 1.99
N VAL A 206 29.43 -5.01 2.32
CA VAL A 206 30.13 -3.79 1.89
C VAL A 206 30.68 -3.10 3.14
N SER A 207 31.95 -2.69 3.14
CA SER A 207 32.57 -2.00 4.28
C SER A 207 32.23 -0.50 4.29
N ASN A 208 32.36 0.15 5.45
CA ASN A 208 32.21 1.61 5.62
C ASN A 208 30.82 2.18 5.25
N GLN A 209 29.78 1.32 5.26
CA GLN A 209 28.39 1.74 5.09
C GLN A 209 27.94 2.63 6.24
N LYS A 210 26.89 3.42 6.00
CA LYS A 210 26.26 4.20 7.08
C LYS A 210 25.71 3.31 8.17
N ASP A 211 25.78 3.83 9.39
CA ASP A 211 25.18 3.20 10.55
C ASP A 211 23.64 3.21 10.45
N ASN A 212 23.04 2.06 10.74
CA ASN A 212 21.59 1.84 10.74
C ASN A 212 21.09 1.40 12.12
N SER A 213 21.94 1.46 13.16
CA SER A 213 21.65 0.98 14.52
C SER A 213 20.44 1.64 15.19
N GLU A 214 20.04 2.82 14.74
CA GLU A 214 18.83 3.53 15.19
C GLU A 214 17.52 2.92 14.66
N TYR A 215 17.60 2.03 13.66
CA TYR A 215 16.44 1.37 13.08
C TYR A 215 16.30 -0.08 13.56
N ARG A 216 15.05 -0.55 13.61
CA ARG A 216 14.69 -1.96 13.68
C ARG A 216 13.73 -2.26 12.53
N LYS A 217 13.58 -3.53 12.20
CA LYS A 217 12.57 -3.96 11.22
C LYS A 217 11.66 -5.03 11.80
N LEU A 218 10.35 -4.83 11.61
CA LEU A 218 9.40 -5.94 11.65
C LEU A 218 9.65 -6.80 10.43
N ALA A 219 9.72 -8.11 10.64
CA ALA A 219 9.99 -9.06 9.58
C ALA A 219 9.00 -10.22 9.63
N ILE A 220 8.62 -10.72 8.45
CA ILE A 220 8.01 -12.04 8.29
C ILE A 220 8.99 -12.85 7.45
N HIS A 221 9.29 -14.06 7.89
CA HIS A 221 10.18 -14.97 7.18
C HIS A 221 9.45 -16.30 6.94
N LEU A 222 9.26 -16.63 5.67
CA LEU A 222 8.62 -17.87 5.21
C LEU A 222 9.66 -18.71 4.47
N THR A 223 9.67 -20.02 4.74
CA THR A 223 10.55 -20.98 4.04
C THR A 223 9.72 -22.07 3.39
N ASN A 224 10.30 -22.75 2.38
CA ASN A 224 9.63 -23.82 1.64
C ASN A 224 8.24 -23.40 1.12
N THR A 225 8.13 -22.16 0.64
CA THR A 225 6.86 -21.54 0.26
C THR A 225 6.81 -21.36 -1.24
N LYS A 226 5.76 -21.90 -1.89
CA LYS A 226 5.53 -21.70 -3.34
C LYS A 226 4.51 -20.59 -3.60
N ASN A 227 3.38 -20.64 -2.90
CA ASN A 227 2.31 -19.64 -3.01
C ASN A 227 2.00 -19.10 -1.62
N THR A 228 1.85 -17.79 -1.49
CA THR A 228 1.46 -17.18 -0.22
C THR A 228 0.77 -15.84 -0.42
N THR A 229 -0.09 -15.49 0.53
CA THR A 229 -0.60 -14.13 0.71
C THR A 229 -0.09 -13.61 2.04
N ILE A 230 0.65 -12.51 2.02
CA ILE A 230 1.03 -11.76 3.21
C ILE A 230 0.16 -10.52 3.25
N SER A 231 -0.78 -10.43 4.18
CA SER A 231 -1.67 -9.27 4.30
C SER A 231 -1.56 -8.68 5.71
N ILE A 232 -1.19 -7.41 5.78
CA ILE A 232 -0.85 -6.70 7.01
C ILE A 232 -1.77 -5.50 7.17
N ALA A 233 -2.50 -5.45 8.28
CA ALA A 233 -3.30 -4.29 8.66
C ALA A 233 -2.54 -3.42 9.66
N CYS A 234 -2.52 -2.13 9.39
CA CYS A 234 -1.93 -1.08 10.21
C CYS A 234 -3.07 -0.16 10.68
N ILE A 235 -3.30 -0.10 11.99
CA ILE A 235 -4.35 0.73 12.61
C ILE A 235 -3.75 1.55 13.77
N PRO A 236 -3.87 2.90 13.76
CA PRO A 236 -3.46 3.72 14.91
C PRO A 236 -4.27 3.35 16.15
N LEU A 237 -3.61 3.22 17.30
CA LEU A 237 -4.28 2.90 18.56
C LEU A 237 -4.69 4.18 19.29
N LYS A 238 -5.91 4.19 19.81
CA LYS A 238 -6.36 5.28 20.70
C LYS A 238 -5.72 5.14 22.07
N GLN A 239 -5.73 6.23 22.84
CA GLN A 239 -5.16 6.24 24.17
C GLN A 239 -5.79 5.14 25.05
N GLY A 240 -4.94 4.26 25.59
CA GLY A 240 -5.35 3.15 26.45
C GLY A 240 -5.71 1.85 25.70
N GLU A 241 -5.81 1.87 24.37
CA GLU A 241 -5.99 0.65 23.58
C GLU A 241 -4.69 -0.15 23.48
N SER A 242 -4.81 -1.47 23.55
CA SER A 242 -3.73 -2.43 23.28
C SER A 242 -3.89 -3.15 21.94
N GLN A 243 -5.10 -3.12 21.37
CA GLN A 243 -5.48 -3.72 20.09
C GLN A 243 -6.69 -2.97 19.52
N PRO A 244 -6.90 -2.99 18.20
CA PRO A 244 -8.06 -2.36 17.58
C PRO A 244 -9.35 -3.14 17.88
N ALA A 245 -10.49 -2.45 17.88
CA ALA A 245 -11.81 -3.06 18.06
C ALA A 245 -12.29 -3.85 16.82
N TRP A 246 -11.64 -3.65 15.68
CA TRP A 246 -11.98 -4.27 14.40
C TRP A 246 -10.74 -4.47 13.56
N THR A 247 -10.72 -5.55 12.77
CA THR A 247 -9.71 -5.84 11.76
C THR A 247 -10.39 -6.19 10.45
N PRO A 248 -9.81 -5.80 9.30
CA PRO A 248 -10.36 -6.14 7.99
C PRO A 248 -10.22 -7.64 7.69
N ALA A 249 -11.15 -8.17 6.91
CA ALA A 249 -10.98 -9.47 6.28
C ALA A 249 -10.03 -9.36 5.08
N VAL A 250 -9.34 -10.46 4.78
CA VAL A 250 -8.49 -10.55 3.58
C VAL A 250 -9.38 -10.83 2.36
N THR A 251 -9.23 -10.00 1.33
CA THR A 251 -9.81 -10.22 -0.01
C THR A 251 -8.68 -10.21 -1.03
N PRO A 252 -8.71 -11.08 -2.06
CA PRO A 252 -7.72 -11.05 -3.14
C PRO A 252 -7.59 -9.65 -3.75
N ILE A 253 -6.38 -9.26 -4.14
CA ILE A 253 -6.09 -7.96 -4.76
C ILE A 253 -6.90 -7.80 -6.05
N SER A 254 -7.12 -8.89 -6.79
CA SER A 254 -7.98 -8.90 -7.98
C SER A 254 -9.44 -8.54 -7.71
N GLU A 255 -9.90 -8.67 -6.47
CA GLU A 255 -11.24 -8.31 -6.02
C GLU A 255 -11.28 -6.93 -5.36
N TRP A 256 -10.15 -6.21 -5.30
CA TRP A 256 -10.16 -4.82 -4.84
C TRP A 256 -10.83 -3.96 -5.90
N THR A 257 -12.12 -3.73 -5.70
CA THR A 257 -12.91 -2.86 -6.55
C THR A 257 -13.01 -1.47 -5.95
N THR A 258 -13.14 -0.47 -6.80
CA THR A 258 -13.72 0.81 -6.38
C THR A 258 -15.13 0.51 -5.87
N GLN A 259 -15.47 0.88 -4.63
CA GLN A 259 -16.89 1.02 -4.34
C GLN A 259 -17.37 2.17 -5.21
N ALA A 260 -18.10 1.86 -6.29
CA ALA A 260 -18.78 2.87 -7.08
C ALA A 260 -19.54 3.77 -6.10
N ILE A 261 -19.16 5.04 -6.04
CA ILE A 261 -19.83 5.97 -5.14
C ILE A 261 -21.22 6.13 -5.72
N LYS A 262 -22.23 5.67 -4.99
CA LYS A 262 -23.61 5.80 -5.46
C LYS A 262 -23.92 7.27 -5.80
N GLY A 263 -24.27 7.51 -7.05
CA GLY A 263 -24.50 8.81 -7.65
C GLY A 263 -23.32 9.39 -8.45
N ASP A 264 -22.11 8.84 -8.39
CA ASP A 264 -20.92 9.32 -9.11
C ASP A 264 -20.90 8.78 -10.55
N VAL A 265 -21.67 9.43 -11.43
CA VAL A 265 -21.86 8.97 -12.82
C VAL A 265 -20.71 9.37 -13.74
N ASN A 266 -19.88 10.33 -13.31
CA ASN A 266 -18.70 10.76 -14.04
C ASN A 266 -17.42 10.02 -13.59
N ALA A 267 -17.52 9.16 -12.57
CA ALA A 267 -16.44 8.39 -11.96
C ALA A 267 -15.26 9.27 -11.50
N ASP A 268 -15.55 10.51 -11.05
CA ASP A 268 -14.54 11.44 -10.56
C ASP A 268 -14.12 11.17 -9.10
N GLY A 269 -14.74 10.17 -8.47
CA GLY A 269 -14.48 9.77 -7.10
C GLY A 269 -15.25 10.60 -6.06
N ALA A 270 -16.25 11.40 -6.47
CA ALA A 270 -17.10 12.15 -5.56
C ALA A 270 -18.51 12.43 -6.10
N PHE A 271 -19.55 11.90 -5.44
CA PHE A 271 -20.94 12.28 -5.76
C PHE A 271 -21.26 13.75 -5.37
N ASN A 272 -21.41 14.60 -6.38
CA ASN A 272 -21.65 16.04 -6.27
C ASN A 272 -22.66 16.56 -7.33
N ILE A 273 -22.78 17.89 -7.49
CA ILE A 273 -23.77 18.48 -8.42
C ILE A 273 -23.42 18.21 -9.89
N THR A 274 -22.13 18.03 -10.20
CA THR A 274 -21.64 17.74 -11.54
C THR A 274 -22.21 16.42 -12.05
N ASP A 275 -22.33 15.41 -11.18
CA ASP A 275 -22.98 14.14 -11.50
C ASP A 275 -24.45 14.28 -11.84
N ALA A 276 -25.19 15.04 -11.04
CA ALA A 276 -26.60 15.27 -11.29
C ALA A 276 -26.81 16.06 -12.60
N VAL A 277 -25.90 16.98 -12.94
CA VAL A 277 -25.91 17.68 -14.22
C VAL A 277 -25.56 16.75 -15.37
N LEU A 278 -24.55 15.88 -15.21
CA LEU A 278 -24.13 14.94 -16.24
C LEU A 278 -25.23 13.91 -16.53
N LEU A 279 -25.85 13.32 -15.49
CA LEU A 279 -27.00 12.44 -15.65
C LEU A 279 -28.17 13.17 -16.31
N GLN A 280 -28.43 14.43 -15.95
CA GLN A 280 -29.50 15.21 -16.58
C GLN A 280 -29.24 15.42 -18.08
N LYS A 281 -28.01 15.77 -18.48
CA LYS A 281 -27.64 15.92 -19.89
C LYS A 281 -27.79 14.61 -20.67
N TRP A 282 -27.33 13.51 -20.07
CA TRP A 282 -27.45 12.19 -20.67
C TRP A 282 -28.93 11.79 -20.88
N LEU A 283 -29.81 12.03 -19.89
CA LEU A 283 -31.25 11.80 -20.01
C LEU A 283 -31.93 12.68 -21.08
N LEU A 284 -31.35 13.84 -21.38
CA LEU A 284 -31.79 14.74 -22.45
C LEU A 284 -31.19 14.37 -23.82
N THR A 285 -30.48 13.24 -23.92
CA THR A 285 -29.85 12.76 -25.16
C THR A 285 -28.90 13.78 -25.78
N ASP A 286 -28.19 14.53 -24.95
CA ASP A 286 -27.12 15.43 -25.39
C ASP A 286 -26.02 14.60 -26.07
N PRO A 287 -25.70 14.87 -27.36
CA PRO A 287 -24.84 14.01 -28.18
C PRO A 287 -23.38 13.95 -27.71
N ASP A 288 -22.93 14.92 -26.91
CA ASP A 288 -21.55 14.99 -26.41
C ASP A 288 -21.42 14.46 -24.97
N THR A 289 -22.47 13.80 -24.45
CA THR A 289 -22.51 13.35 -23.06
C THR A 289 -22.40 11.83 -22.93
N GLU A 290 -21.35 11.39 -22.26
CA GLU A 290 -21.15 10.00 -21.85
C GLU A 290 -21.11 9.88 -20.32
N LEU A 291 -21.63 8.78 -19.79
CA LEU A 291 -21.53 8.44 -18.37
C LEU A 291 -20.40 7.43 -18.21
N ALA A 292 -19.36 7.80 -17.45
CA ALA A 292 -18.22 6.92 -17.18
C ALA A 292 -18.65 5.72 -16.33
N ASP A 293 -19.53 5.93 -15.35
CA ASP A 293 -20.20 4.87 -14.61
C ASP A 293 -21.71 5.09 -14.57
N TRP A 294 -22.40 4.63 -15.61
CA TRP A 294 -23.86 4.72 -15.64
C TRP A 294 -24.53 3.94 -14.49
N ARG A 295 -23.90 2.89 -13.95
CA ARG A 295 -24.50 2.08 -12.87
C ARG A 295 -24.48 2.82 -11.54
N ALA A 296 -23.49 3.67 -11.31
CA ALA A 296 -23.46 4.54 -10.13
C ALA A 296 -24.69 5.45 -10.07
N GLY A 297 -25.27 5.82 -11.21
CA GLY A 297 -26.47 6.65 -11.26
C GLY A 297 -27.76 5.94 -10.86
N ASP A 298 -27.79 4.59 -10.85
CA ASP A 298 -28.98 3.79 -10.51
C ASP A 298 -29.28 3.88 -9.02
N SER A 299 -30.04 4.92 -8.67
CA SER A 299 -30.23 5.34 -7.28
C SER A 299 -31.33 4.55 -6.61
N ASP A 300 -32.28 4.00 -7.37
CA ASP A 300 -33.33 3.12 -6.84
C ASP A 300 -33.00 1.61 -6.96
N GLY A 301 -31.95 1.26 -7.72
CA GLY A 301 -31.44 -0.11 -7.85
C GLY A 301 -32.25 -0.98 -8.82
N ASN A 302 -33.00 -0.38 -9.73
CA ASN A 302 -33.90 -1.08 -10.65
C ASN A 302 -33.22 -1.52 -11.97
N GLY A 303 -31.94 -1.18 -12.16
CA GLY A 303 -31.15 -1.48 -13.36
C GLY A 303 -31.43 -0.57 -14.57
N LYS A 304 -32.18 0.53 -14.40
CA LYS A 304 -32.58 1.46 -15.47
C LYS A 304 -32.41 2.91 -15.04
N LEU A 305 -31.46 3.59 -15.66
CA LEU A 305 -31.27 5.03 -15.48
C LEU A 305 -32.43 5.84 -16.07
N ASN A 306 -33.13 6.59 -15.22
CA ASN A 306 -34.23 7.46 -15.63
C ASN A 306 -34.40 8.69 -14.71
N ALA A 307 -35.48 9.46 -14.92
CA ALA A 307 -35.74 10.69 -14.16
C ALA A 307 -35.97 10.46 -12.65
N ILE A 308 -36.35 9.25 -12.23
CA ILE A 308 -36.48 8.86 -10.82
C ILE A 308 -35.09 8.90 -10.15
N ASP A 309 -34.08 8.32 -10.79
CA ASP A 309 -32.70 8.32 -10.30
C ASP A 309 -32.17 9.73 -10.12
N LEU A 310 -32.33 10.57 -11.14
CA LEU A 310 -31.95 11.97 -11.08
C LEU A 310 -32.64 12.72 -9.92
N SER A 311 -33.90 12.40 -9.64
CA SER A 311 -34.67 13.00 -8.55
C SER A 311 -34.14 12.56 -7.18
N LEU A 312 -33.77 11.29 -7.03
CA LEU A 312 -33.14 10.75 -5.82
C LEU A 312 -31.76 11.36 -5.59
N MET A 313 -30.94 11.46 -6.64
CA MET A 313 -29.63 12.11 -6.59
C MET A 313 -29.75 13.58 -6.13
N LYS A 314 -30.65 14.36 -6.75
CA LYS A 314 -30.87 15.76 -6.36
C LYS A 314 -31.34 15.88 -4.91
N LYS A 315 -32.21 14.98 -4.44
CA LYS A 315 -32.69 14.95 -3.05
C LYS A 315 -31.54 14.68 -2.06
N ASP A 316 -30.67 13.75 -2.37
CA ASP A 316 -29.53 13.41 -1.51
C ASP A 316 -28.49 14.54 -1.47
N LEU A 317 -28.22 15.21 -2.60
CA LEU A 317 -27.36 16.40 -2.63
C LEU A 317 -27.93 17.55 -1.80
N LEU A 318 -29.25 17.78 -1.83
CA LEU A 318 -29.90 18.80 -1.01
C LEU A 318 -29.80 18.49 0.49
N ARG A 319 -29.99 17.22 0.88
CA ARG A 319 -29.83 16.79 2.28
C ARG A 319 -28.41 17.01 2.79
N ARG A 320 -27.40 16.79 1.96
CA ARG A 320 -25.98 16.97 2.31
C ARG A 320 -25.60 18.44 2.50
N LYS A 321 -26.24 19.38 1.80
CA LYS A 321 -26.02 20.83 1.97
C LYS A 321 -26.68 21.45 3.20
N SER A 322 -27.62 20.74 3.85
CA SER A 322 -28.35 21.23 5.04
C SER A 322 -27.76 20.76 6.37
N LYS A 323 -26.58 20.12 6.34
CA LYS A 323 -25.75 19.79 7.51
C LYS A 323 -24.47 20.59 7.44
#